data_AF-A4FQR7-F1
#
_entry.id   AF-A4FQR7-F1
#
_cell.length_a   1.000
_cell.length_b   1.000
_cell.length_c   1.000
_cell.angle_alpha   90.00
_cell.angle_beta   90.00
_cell.angle_gamma   90.00
#
_symmetry.space_group_name_H-M   'P 1'
#
loop_
_entity.id
_entity.type
_entity.pdbx_description
1 polymer ?
#
loop_
_entity_poly.entity_id
_entity_poly.type
_entity_poly.pdbx_seq_one_letter_code
_entity_poly.pdbx_strand_id
1 'polypeptide(L)'
;MTGVAAASMAVLSQAPAHAQEPGVKADIDGDGRADPVSLRQVSDDQMLLRAGLSEEFTDAVVSGNARGLPLIPVDVNADGIDEVMVPESVGANTVIYTTWRYTPEAGLHPVRTADGKPLTLAEGGGARALSSYGCTPAADGRLLVGVNAFATPDDSAFEGERVTYAVRDGVATLVADVPVQGAGRDDPRLQADPATCAPLD
;
A
#
# COMPACT_ATOMS: atom_id res chain seq x y z
N MET A 1 68.27 -14.16 22.83
CA MET A 1 66.83 -14.04 23.12
C MET A 1 66.37 -12.69 22.61
N THR A 2 65.67 -12.65 21.49
CA THR A 2 64.90 -11.48 21.02
C THR A 2 63.88 -12.00 20.01
N GLY A 3 62.68 -12.30 20.50
CA GLY A 3 61.54 -12.69 19.67
C GLY A 3 60.73 -11.44 19.31
N VAL A 4 60.47 -11.26 18.02
CA VAL A 4 59.57 -10.22 17.50
C VAL A 4 58.15 -10.75 17.60
N ALA A 5 57.31 -10.14 18.44
CA ALA A 5 55.87 -10.41 18.46
C ALA A 5 55.17 -9.38 17.56
N ALA A 6 54.71 -9.81 16.39
CA ALA A 6 53.84 -9.03 15.53
C ALA A 6 52.39 -9.14 16.07
N ALA A 7 51.83 -8.02 16.51
CA ALA A 7 50.42 -7.93 16.84
C ALA A 7 49.60 -7.74 15.55
N SER A 8 48.85 -8.75 15.15
CA SER A 8 47.88 -8.66 14.06
C SER A 8 46.66 -7.87 14.55
N MET A 9 46.46 -6.67 14.01
CA MET A 9 45.20 -5.92 14.20
C MET A 9 44.11 -6.58 13.36
N ALA A 10 43.10 -7.15 14.01
CA ALA A 10 41.88 -7.59 13.35
C ALA A 10 41.10 -6.35 12.92
N VAL A 11 40.99 -6.15 11.60
CA VAL A 11 40.10 -5.15 11.03
C VAL A 11 38.68 -5.72 11.13
N LEU A 12 37.89 -5.24 12.09
CA LEU A 12 36.45 -5.45 12.09
C LEU A 12 35.92 -4.78 10.82
N SER A 13 35.60 -5.58 9.80
CA SER A 13 34.84 -5.13 8.65
C SER A 13 33.44 -4.79 9.16
N GLN A 14 33.22 -3.54 9.53
CA GLN A 14 31.87 -3.01 9.67
C GLN A 14 31.29 -3.02 8.25
N ALA A 15 30.38 -3.95 7.99
CA ALA A 15 29.50 -3.84 6.85
C ALA A 15 28.93 -2.42 6.87
N PRO A 16 28.88 -1.72 5.72
CA PRO A 16 28.28 -0.40 5.70
C PRO A 16 26.88 -0.56 6.28
N ALA A 17 26.57 0.19 7.34
CA ALA A 17 25.21 0.37 7.77
C ALA A 17 24.49 0.96 6.56
N HIS A 18 23.76 0.11 5.82
CA HIS A 18 22.81 0.58 4.84
C HIS A 18 21.96 1.59 5.59
N ALA A 19 21.98 2.86 5.16
CA ALA A 19 21.05 3.84 5.67
C ALA A 19 19.68 3.16 5.73
N GLN A 20 19.01 3.20 6.88
CA GLN A 20 17.72 2.54 7.07
C GLN A 20 16.78 3.10 6.01
N GLU A 21 16.59 2.35 4.92
CA GLU A 21 15.69 2.73 3.83
C GLU A 21 14.28 2.85 4.44
N PRO A 22 13.48 3.87 4.07
CA PRO A 22 12.09 3.95 4.51
C PRO A 22 11.39 2.64 4.16
N GLY A 23 10.87 1.97 5.19
CA GLY A 23 10.25 0.67 5.07
C GLY A 23 9.21 0.46 6.15
N VAL A 24 8.37 -0.53 5.91
CA VAL A 24 7.30 -0.94 6.80
C VAL A 24 7.47 -2.41 7.17
N LYS A 25 6.65 -2.85 8.11
CA LYS A 25 6.52 -4.24 8.52
C LYS A 25 5.12 -4.72 8.15
N ALA A 26 5.03 -5.85 7.46
CA ALA A 26 3.79 -6.46 7.01
C ALA A 26 4.00 -7.98 6.90
N ASP A 27 3.07 -8.80 7.37
CA ASP A 27 3.11 -10.26 7.21
C ASP A 27 2.62 -10.62 5.80
N ILE A 28 3.50 -10.51 4.81
CA ILE A 28 3.07 -10.59 3.40
C ILE A 28 3.05 -12.03 2.86
N ASP A 29 3.62 -12.98 3.59
CA ASP A 29 3.61 -14.42 3.25
C ASP A 29 2.67 -15.25 4.16
N GLY A 30 2.10 -14.65 5.20
CA GLY A 30 1.10 -15.25 6.08
C GLY A 30 1.70 -16.22 7.10
N ASP A 31 2.99 -16.09 7.42
CA ASP A 31 3.68 -16.96 8.37
C ASP A 31 3.48 -16.54 9.85
N GLY A 32 2.76 -15.44 10.09
CA GLY A 32 2.51 -14.86 11.40
C GLY A 32 3.61 -13.91 11.87
N ARG A 33 4.58 -13.55 11.02
CA ARG A 33 5.68 -12.63 11.36
C ARG A 33 5.77 -11.53 10.33
N ALA A 34 5.90 -10.30 10.83
CA ALA A 34 5.98 -9.15 9.95
C ALA A 34 7.33 -9.04 9.23
N ASP A 35 7.28 -9.06 7.90
CA ASP A 35 8.41 -8.94 6.98
C ASP A 35 8.81 -7.47 6.74
N PRO A 36 10.10 -7.16 6.62
CA PRO A 36 10.55 -5.86 6.13
C PRO A 36 10.20 -5.65 4.66
N VAL A 37 9.42 -4.60 4.38
CA VAL A 37 9.12 -4.14 3.02
C VAL A 37 9.65 -2.72 2.82
N SER A 38 10.34 -2.48 1.71
CA SER A 38 11.01 -1.22 1.40
C SER A 38 10.66 -0.74 -0.01
N LEU A 39 10.69 0.58 -0.21
CA LEU A 39 10.49 1.22 -1.50
C LEU A 39 11.64 2.17 -1.79
N ARG A 40 12.46 1.84 -2.79
CA ARG A 40 13.68 2.59 -3.11
C ARG A 40 13.68 3.11 -4.53
N GLN A 41 14.08 4.35 -4.72
CA GLN A 41 14.23 4.89 -6.07
C GLN A 41 15.41 4.24 -6.82
N VAL A 42 15.17 3.82 -8.07
CA VAL A 42 16.20 3.21 -8.93
C VAL A 42 16.44 3.97 -10.25
N SER A 43 15.46 4.71 -10.75
CA SER A 43 15.59 5.68 -11.85
C SER A 43 14.67 6.88 -11.61
N ASP A 44 14.60 7.82 -12.54
CA ASP A 44 13.73 8.99 -12.40
C ASP A 44 12.23 8.67 -12.31
N ASP A 45 11.82 7.56 -12.93
CA ASP A 45 10.44 7.10 -13.12
C ASP A 45 10.17 5.71 -12.49
N GLN A 46 11.19 5.05 -11.94
CA GLN A 46 11.07 3.72 -11.36
C GLN A 46 11.53 3.67 -9.90
N MET A 47 10.77 2.91 -9.13
CA MET A 47 11.09 2.50 -7.77
C MET A 47 11.22 0.97 -7.72
N LEU A 48 12.00 0.46 -6.78
CA LEU A 48 12.13 -0.95 -6.44
C LEU A 48 11.34 -1.19 -5.15
N LEU A 49 10.24 -1.93 -5.26
CA LEU A 49 9.56 -2.52 -4.13
C LEU A 49 10.28 -3.81 -3.77
N ARG A 50 10.72 -3.97 -2.52
CA ARG A 50 11.41 -5.18 -2.07
C ARG A 50 10.88 -5.63 -0.73
N ALA A 51 10.63 -6.93 -0.62
CA ALA A 51 10.35 -7.60 0.63
C ALA A 51 11.45 -8.61 0.97
N GLY A 52 11.78 -8.70 2.25
CA GLY A 52 12.66 -9.75 2.78
C GLY A 52 11.84 -10.74 3.58
N LEU A 53 11.61 -11.91 3.00
CA LEU A 53 10.95 -13.03 3.65
C LEU A 53 11.95 -13.80 4.52
N SER A 54 11.47 -14.81 5.22
CA SER A 54 12.29 -15.59 6.15
C SER A 54 13.49 -16.32 5.51
N GLU A 55 13.33 -16.82 4.27
CA GLU A 55 14.37 -17.56 3.56
C GLU A 55 14.86 -16.88 2.27
N GLU A 56 14.16 -15.84 1.80
CA GLU A 56 14.44 -15.22 0.50
C GLU A 56 14.11 -13.72 0.45
N PHE A 57 14.50 -13.09 -0.64
CA PHE A 57 14.05 -11.74 -0.99
C PHE A 57 13.25 -11.81 -2.29
N THR A 58 12.19 -11.02 -2.35
CA THR A 58 11.41 -10.81 -3.58
C THR A 58 11.35 -9.33 -3.90
N ASP A 59 11.35 -8.98 -5.19
CA ASP A 59 11.30 -7.61 -5.64
C ASP A 59 10.42 -7.40 -6.88
N ALA A 60 9.96 -6.17 -7.03
CA ALA A 60 9.23 -5.69 -8.20
C ALA A 60 9.68 -4.27 -8.55
N VAL A 61 9.81 -4.01 -9.85
CA VAL A 61 9.98 -2.63 -10.34
C VAL A 61 8.60 -2.03 -10.52
N VAL A 62 8.36 -0.91 -9.84
CA VAL A 62 7.08 -0.21 -9.84
C VAL A 62 7.27 1.19 -10.40
N SER A 63 6.25 1.69 -11.09
CA SER A 63 6.20 3.09 -11.49
C SER A 63 6.01 3.95 -10.25
N GLY A 64 6.80 5.01 -10.10
CA GLY A 64 6.65 5.87 -8.93
C GLY A 64 7.34 7.20 -9.12
N ASN A 65 6.54 8.27 -9.18
CA ASN A 65 7.02 9.64 -9.00
C ASN A 65 6.84 10.12 -7.54
N ALA A 66 6.23 9.30 -6.69
CA ALA A 66 5.87 9.57 -5.30
C ALA A 66 7.05 9.40 -4.31
N ARG A 67 8.18 10.04 -4.63
CA ARG A 67 9.42 9.98 -3.83
C ARG A 67 9.15 10.43 -2.38
N GLY A 68 9.52 9.59 -1.42
CA GLY A 68 9.44 9.91 0.02
C GLY A 68 8.07 9.70 0.66
N LEU A 69 7.06 9.20 -0.07
CA LEU A 69 5.83 8.74 0.55
C LEU A 69 5.97 7.34 1.16
N PRO A 70 5.34 7.08 2.32
CA PRO A 70 5.44 5.79 2.98
C PRO A 70 4.62 4.72 2.24
N LEU A 71 5.08 3.48 2.35
CA LEU A 71 4.25 2.31 2.12
C LEU A 71 3.18 2.22 3.23
N ILE A 72 2.04 1.60 2.94
CA ILE A 72 0.99 1.36 3.94
C ILE A 72 0.64 -0.13 3.94
N PRO A 73 0.98 -0.88 5.00
CA PRO A 73 0.47 -2.24 5.23
C PRO A 73 -1.05 -2.22 5.41
N VAL A 74 -1.75 -3.14 4.77
CA VAL A 74 -3.20 -3.31 4.85
C VAL A 74 -3.56 -4.79 4.78
N ASP A 75 -4.61 -5.19 5.47
CA ASP A 75 -5.28 -6.47 5.26
C ASP A 75 -6.71 -6.17 4.79
N VAL A 76 -6.87 -6.08 3.46
CA VAL A 76 -8.09 -5.52 2.85
C VAL A 76 -9.26 -6.51 2.85
N ASN A 77 -8.98 -7.80 3.02
CA ASN A 77 -9.97 -8.87 2.98
C ASN A 77 -10.06 -9.67 4.28
N ALA A 78 -9.21 -9.40 5.27
CA ALA A 78 -9.07 -10.15 6.51
C ALA A 78 -8.68 -11.62 6.30
N ASP A 79 -7.77 -11.90 5.36
CA ASP A 79 -7.26 -13.25 5.12
C ASP A 79 -5.99 -13.60 5.92
N GLY A 80 -5.45 -12.62 6.67
CA GLY A 80 -4.24 -12.79 7.47
C GLY A 80 -2.94 -12.73 6.66
N ILE A 81 -3.01 -12.33 5.39
CA ILE A 81 -1.86 -12.02 4.55
C ILE A 81 -1.93 -10.53 4.21
N ASP A 82 -0.94 -9.78 4.67
CA ASP A 82 -0.91 -8.35 4.45
C ASP A 82 -0.59 -8.01 2.97
N GLU A 83 -1.40 -7.13 2.41
CA GLU A 83 -1.03 -6.35 1.25
C GLU A 83 -0.25 -5.09 1.63
N VAL A 84 0.44 -4.53 0.64
CA VAL A 84 1.15 -3.28 0.77
C VAL A 84 0.66 -2.30 -0.29
N MET A 85 0.14 -1.17 0.16
CA MET A 85 -0.20 -0.07 -0.74
C MET A 85 1.05 0.74 -1.07
N VAL A 86 1.34 0.83 -2.37
CA VAL A 86 2.50 1.50 -2.93
C VAL A 86 2.06 2.82 -3.54
N PRO A 87 2.59 3.97 -3.08
CA PRO A 87 2.24 5.27 -3.63
C PRO A 87 2.77 5.40 -5.06
N GLU A 88 1.89 5.69 -6.02
CA GLU A 88 2.25 5.86 -7.43
C GLU A 88 2.39 7.32 -7.83
N SER A 89 1.45 8.15 -7.36
CA SER A 89 1.33 9.55 -7.77
C SER A 89 0.80 10.44 -6.67
N VAL A 90 1.27 11.69 -6.67
CA VAL A 90 0.78 12.78 -5.82
C VAL A 90 0.33 13.93 -6.71
N GLY A 91 -0.94 14.31 -6.61
CA GLY A 91 -1.50 15.43 -7.36
C GLY A 91 -2.75 15.96 -6.70
N ALA A 92 -2.94 17.28 -6.73
CA ALA A 92 -4.14 17.95 -6.18
C ALA A 92 -4.45 17.64 -4.69
N ASN A 93 -3.43 17.42 -3.87
CA ASN A 93 -3.56 16.98 -2.46
C ASN A 93 -4.16 15.58 -2.30
N THR A 94 -4.05 14.75 -3.33
CA THR A 94 -4.47 13.35 -3.33
C THR A 94 -3.25 12.47 -3.59
N VAL A 95 -3.12 11.41 -2.81
CA VAL A 95 -2.17 10.32 -3.07
C VAL A 95 -2.95 9.17 -3.70
N ILE A 96 -2.42 8.63 -4.79
CA ILE A 96 -2.93 7.40 -5.40
C ILE A 96 -1.97 6.27 -5.07
N TYR A 97 -2.52 5.18 -4.55
CA TYR A 97 -1.81 3.96 -4.23
C TYR A 97 -2.25 2.84 -5.16
N THR A 98 -1.32 1.98 -5.53
CA THR A 98 -1.65 0.64 -6.05
C THR A 98 -1.49 -0.38 -4.94
N THR A 99 -2.42 -1.33 -4.85
CA THR A 99 -2.38 -2.40 -3.85
C THR A 99 -1.56 -3.57 -4.38
N TRP A 100 -0.51 -3.96 -3.66
CA TRP A 100 0.39 -5.06 -4.01
C TRP A 100 0.27 -6.20 -3.01
N ARG A 101 0.39 -7.44 -3.51
CA ARG A 101 0.46 -8.65 -2.69
C ARG A 101 1.63 -9.53 -3.09
N TYR A 102 1.98 -10.46 -2.23
CA TYR A 102 2.90 -11.56 -2.53
C TYR A 102 2.13 -12.87 -2.75
N THR A 103 2.67 -13.72 -3.62
CA THR A 103 2.36 -15.16 -3.69
C THR A 103 3.65 -15.90 -4.03
N PRO A 104 3.85 -17.14 -3.55
CA PRO A 104 5.03 -17.94 -3.88
C PRO A 104 5.26 -18.11 -5.39
N GLU A 105 4.19 -18.18 -6.19
CA GLU A 105 4.29 -18.46 -7.63
C GLU A 105 4.67 -17.23 -8.46
N ALA A 106 4.25 -16.04 -8.05
CA ALA A 106 4.40 -14.80 -8.83
C ALA A 106 5.28 -13.73 -8.17
N GLY A 107 5.72 -13.94 -6.93
CA GLY A 107 6.37 -12.91 -6.13
C GLY A 107 5.44 -11.72 -5.87
N LEU A 108 6.02 -10.53 -5.77
CA LEU A 108 5.26 -9.28 -5.62
C LEU A 108 4.54 -8.90 -6.93
N HIS A 109 3.23 -8.73 -6.85
CA HIS A 109 2.40 -8.33 -7.98
C HIS A 109 1.17 -7.52 -7.51
N PRO A 110 0.57 -6.69 -8.37
CA PRO A 110 -0.59 -5.90 -7.99
C PRO A 110 -1.82 -6.80 -7.80
N VAL A 111 -2.62 -6.51 -6.79
CA VAL A 111 -4.03 -6.91 -6.76
C VAL A 111 -4.70 -6.29 -7.98
N ARG A 112 -5.57 -7.05 -8.66
CA ARG A 112 -6.21 -6.60 -9.89
C ARG A 112 -7.72 -6.50 -9.74
N THR A 113 -8.34 -5.53 -10.39
CA THR A 113 -9.77 -5.54 -10.63
C THR A 113 -10.16 -6.70 -11.56
N ALA A 114 -11.44 -7.08 -11.59
CA ALA A 114 -11.93 -8.16 -12.45
C ALA A 114 -11.67 -7.96 -13.96
N ASP A 115 -11.46 -6.71 -14.41
CA ASP A 115 -11.06 -6.37 -15.79
C ASP A 115 -9.54 -6.37 -16.01
N GLY A 116 -8.76 -6.79 -15.00
CA GLY A 116 -7.31 -7.02 -15.08
C GLY A 116 -6.44 -5.79 -14.81
N LYS A 117 -7.01 -4.63 -14.48
CA LYS A 117 -6.22 -3.44 -14.12
C LYS A 117 -5.70 -3.55 -12.68
N PRO A 118 -4.57 -2.93 -12.33
CA PRO A 118 -4.15 -2.80 -10.94
C PRO A 118 -5.24 -2.11 -10.11
N LEU A 119 -5.49 -2.64 -8.90
CA LEU A 119 -6.39 -2.03 -7.94
C LEU A 119 -5.73 -0.78 -7.37
N THR A 120 -6.31 0.37 -7.69
CA THR A 120 -5.88 1.67 -7.17
C THR A 120 -6.85 2.20 -6.11
N LEU A 121 -6.29 2.80 -5.08
CA LEU A 121 -7.01 3.50 -4.01
C LEU A 121 -6.46 4.92 -3.89
N ALA A 122 -7.26 5.83 -3.38
CA ALA A 122 -6.87 7.23 -3.25
C ALA A 122 -7.18 7.75 -1.84
N GLU A 123 -6.28 8.58 -1.33
CA GLU A 123 -6.46 9.25 -0.05
C GLU A 123 -6.18 10.76 -0.19
N GLY A 124 -7.01 11.56 0.47
CA GLY A 124 -6.87 13.01 0.55
C GLY A 124 -7.96 13.72 -0.25
N GLY A 125 -7.54 14.64 -1.11
CA GLY A 125 -8.44 15.60 -1.74
C GLY A 125 -8.58 16.86 -0.89
N GLY A 126 -8.36 18.00 -1.53
CA GLY A 126 -8.36 19.30 -0.86
C GLY A 126 -9.76 19.91 -0.69
N ALA A 127 -9.86 21.22 -0.90
CA ALA A 127 -11.15 21.92 -0.80
C ALA A 127 -12.20 21.43 -1.82
N ARG A 128 -11.78 20.85 -2.95
CA ARG A 128 -12.67 20.48 -4.07
C ARG A 128 -12.65 19.00 -4.45
N ALA A 129 -11.95 18.17 -3.69
CA ALA A 129 -11.92 16.73 -3.90
C ALA A 129 -11.94 16.03 -2.54
N LEU A 130 -12.50 14.84 -2.50
CA LEU A 130 -12.54 13.95 -1.34
C LEU A 130 -12.26 12.54 -1.84
N SER A 131 -11.14 11.98 -1.42
CA SER A 131 -10.72 10.62 -1.71
C SER A 131 -10.39 9.92 -0.41
N SER A 132 -10.99 8.74 -0.19
CA SER A 132 -10.67 7.90 0.95
C SER A 132 -10.89 6.43 0.61
N TYR A 133 -10.33 5.55 1.42
CA TYR A 133 -10.61 4.12 1.39
C TYR A 133 -10.81 3.61 2.81
N GLY A 134 -11.32 2.39 2.93
CA GLY A 134 -11.52 1.73 4.20
C GLY A 134 -12.11 0.35 3.98
N CYS A 135 -12.31 -0.40 5.05
CA CYS A 135 -12.80 -1.76 5.03
C CYS A 135 -14.04 -1.88 5.91
N THR A 136 -14.96 -2.75 5.50
CA THR A 136 -16.20 -3.02 6.24
C THR A 136 -16.31 -4.52 6.54
N PRO A 137 -16.82 -4.92 7.73
CA PRO A 137 -17.02 -6.32 8.05
C PRO A 137 -17.95 -7.02 7.05
N ALA A 138 -17.61 -8.26 6.71
CA ALA A 138 -18.36 -9.15 5.84
C ALA A 138 -18.48 -10.55 6.47
N ALA A 139 -19.31 -11.43 5.90
CA ALA A 139 -19.45 -12.80 6.39
C ALA A 139 -18.11 -13.58 6.35
N ASP A 140 -17.34 -13.36 5.29
CA ASP A 140 -16.06 -14.05 5.03
C ASP A 140 -14.90 -13.05 5.09
N GLY A 141 -14.79 -12.26 6.16
CA GLY A 141 -13.70 -11.30 6.35
C GLY A 141 -14.13 -9.84 6.14
N ARG A 142 -13.51 -9.13 5.19
CA ARG A 142 -13.78 -7.71 4.91
C ARG A 142 -14.16 -7.45 3.45
N LEU A 143 -14.93 -6.38 3.24
CA LEU A 143 -15.09 -5.71 1.95
C LEU A 143 -14.29 -4.42 1.93
N LEU A 144 -13.52 -4.22 0.88
CA LEU A 144 -12.78 -2.99 0.63
C LEU A 144 -13.71 -1.94 0.04
N VAL A 145 -13.61 -0.70 0.52
CA VAL A 145 -14.39 0.45 0.08
C VAL A 145 -13.43 1.52 -0.44
N GLY A 146 -13.74 2.08 -1.62
CA GLY A 146 -13.12 3.27 -2.15
C GLY A 146 -14.15 4.38 -2.32
N VAL A 147 -13.75 5.62 -2.05
CA VAL A 147 -14.56 6.82 -2.24
C VAL A 147 -13.75 7.80 -3.07
N ASN A 148 -14.36 8.34 -4.13
CA ASN A 148 -13.82 9.48 -4.88
C ASN A 148 -14.95 10.43 -5.22
N ALA A 149 -14.82 11.70 -4.81
CA ALA A 149 -15.80 12.74 -5.11
C ALA A 149 -15.15 14.10 -5.35
N PHE A 150 -15.82 14.92 -6.14
CA PHE A 150 -15.41 16.29 -6.49
C PHE A 150 -16.51 17.27 -6.16
N ALA A 151 -16.12 18.49 -5.77
CA ALA A 151 -17.08 19.56 -5.53
C ALA A 151 -17.81 19.92 -6.83
N THR A 152 -19.10 20.22 -6.73
CA THR A 152 -19.90 20.78 -7.83
C THR A 152 -19.29 22.11 -8.29
N PRO A 153 -19.59 22.58 -9.53
CA PRO A 153 -19.02 23.82 -10.04
C PRO A 153 -19.27 25.06 -9.16
N ASP A 154 -20.38 25.07 -8.42
CA ASP A 154 -20.78 26.13 -7.49
C ASP A 154 -20.33 25.89 -6.03
N ASP A 155 -19.53 24.83 -5.78
CA ASP A 155 -19.03 24.42 -4.48
C ASP A 155 -20.12 24.16 -3.41
N SER A 156 -21.37 23.93 -3.84
CA SER A 156 -22.50 23.70 -2.93
C SER A 156 -22.58 22.26 -2.41
N ALA A 157 -22.02 21.31 -3.14
CA ALA A 157 -22.06 19.89 -2.81
C ALA A 157 -20.88 19.12 -3.43
N PHE A 158 -20.82 17.82 -3.15
CA PHE A 158 -19.92 16.86 -3.79
C PHE A 158 -20.68 15.84 -4.62
N GLU A 159 -20.06 15.45 -5.73
CA GLU A 159 -20.52 14.40 -6.65
C GLU A 159 -19.38 13.40 -6.89
N GLY A 160 -19.70 12.12 -6.98
CA GLY A 160 -18.69 11.08 -7.11
C GLY A 160 -19.25 9.67 -6.97
N GLU A 161 -18.41 8.77 -6.49
CA GLU A 161 -18.73 7.36 -6.34
C GLU A 161 -18.20 6.79 -5.01
N ARG A 162 -18.94 5.83 -4.48
CA ARG A 162 -18.51 4.92 -3.42
C ARG A 162 -18.56 3.51 -3.98
N VAL A 163 -17.39 2.93 -4.20
CA VAL A 163 -17.23 1.57 -4.72
C VAL A 163 -16.91 0.62 -3.59
N THR A 164 -17.42 -0.61 -3.68
CA THR A 164 -17.15 -1.69 -2.73
C THR A 164 -16.68 -2.93 -3.49
N TYR A 165 -15.57 -3.51 -3.05
CA TYR A 165 -14.96 -4.70 -3.64
C TYR A 165 -14.92 -5.85 -2.64
N ALA A 166 -15.14 -7.06 -3.14
CA ALA A 166 -14.67 -8.29 -2.50
C ALA A 166 -13.32 -8.64 -3.11
N VAL A 167 -12.27 -8.69 -2.30
CA VAL A 167 -10.91 -9.05 -2.74
C VAL A 167 -10.63 -10.50 -2.35
N ARG A 168 -10.37 -11.35 -3.36
CA ARG A 168 -10.10 -12.78 -3.19
C ARG A 168 -9.02 -13.21 -4.17
N ASP A 169 -8.01 -13.93 -3.70
CA ASP A 169 -6.92 -14.47 -4.52
C ASP A 169 -6.28 -13.40 -5.43
N GLY A 170 -6.06 -12.20 -4.88
CA GLY A 170 -5.51 -11.07 -5.64
C GLY A 170 -6.46 -10.42 -6.65
N VAL A 171 -7.75 -10.77 -6.66
CA VAL A 171 -8.76 -10.18 -7.55
C VAL A 171 -9.83 -9.42 -6.77
N ALA A 172 -9.94 -8.12 -7.03
CA ALA A 172 -10.99 -7.23 -6.56
C ALA A 172 -12.21 -7.29 -7.48
N THR A 173 -13.27 -7.93 -7.01
CA THR A 173 -14.56 -8.03 -7.70
C THR A 173 -15.49 -6.95 -7.18
N LEU A 174 -16.06 -6.14 -8.08
CA LEU A 174 -17.01 -5.09 -7.72
C LEU A 174 -18.29 -5.71 -7.14
N VAL A 175 -18.63 -5.33 -5.92
CA VAL A 175 -19.84 -5.74 -5.20
C VAL A 175 -20.92 -4.67 -5.29
N ALA A 176 -20.53 -3.41 -5.12
CA ALA A 176 -21.43 -2.27 -5.22
C ALA A 176 -20.69 -1.06 -5.78
N ASP A 177 -21.41 -0.28 -6.58
CA ASP A 177 -21.02 1.03 -7.05
C ASP A 177 -22.20 1.96 -6.79
N VAL A 178 -22.02 2.87 -5.84
CA VAL A 178 -23.07 3.77 -5.37
C VAL A 178 -22.69 5.19 -5.76
N PRO A 179 -23.43 5.83 -6.69
CA PRO A 179 -23.20 7.22 -7.02
C PRO A 179 -23.52 8.11 -5.83
N VAL A 180 -22.66 9.10 -5.59
CA VAL A 180 -22.86 10.15 -4.59
C VAL A 180 -23.24 11.43 -5.32
N GLN A 181 -24.36 12.03 -4.94
CA GLN A 181 -24.88 13.25 -5.52
C GLN A 181 -25.39 14.17 -4.41
N GLY A 182 -25.14 15.48 -4.56
CA GLY A 182 -25.65 16.49 -3.64
C GLY A 182 -25.16 16.33 -2.20
N ALA A 183 -24.02 15.67 -2.00
CA ALA A 183 -23.52 15.35 -0.66
C ALA A 183 -22.77 16.54 -0.05
N GLY A 184 -23.08 16.86 1.21
CA GLY A 184 -22.23 17.73 2.01
C GLY A 184 -20.91 17.04 2.35
N ARG A 185 -19.87 17.79 2.72
CA ARG A 185 -18.53 17.25 3.04
C ARG A 185 -18.56 16.14 4.09
N ASP A 186 -19.41 16.29 5.11
CA ASP A 186 -19.50 15.34 6.24
C ASP A 186 -20.50 14.20 5.97
N ASP A 187 -21.03 14.06 4.75
CA ASP A 187 -21.93 12.98 4.37
C ASP A 187 -21.22 11.62 4.56
N PRO A 188 -21.79 10.66 5.31
CA PRO A 188 -21.17 9.36 5.54
C PRO A 188 -20.83 8.57 4.27
N ARG A 189 -21.53 8.83 3.14
CA ARG A 189 -21.20 8.20 1.85
C ARG A 189 -19.82 8.60 1.35
N LEU A 190 -19.34 9.79 1.73
CA LEU A 190 -18.01 10.31 1.40
C LEU A 190 -16.92 9.89 2.39
N GLN A 191 -17.27 9.16 3.44
CA GLN A 191 -16.34 8.78 4.50
C GLN A 191 -15.96 7.30 4.39
N ALA A 192 -14.67 7.03 4.37
CA ALA A 192 -14.09 5.72 4.60
C ALA A 192 -12.84 5.91 5.47
N ASP A 193 -12.60 4.99 6.40
CA ASP A 193 -11.52 5.10 7.38
C ASP A 193 -10.41 4.08 7.05
N PRO A 194 -9.23 4.54 6.59
CA PRO A 194 -8.07 3.70 6.34
C PRO A 194 -7.72 2.73 7.46
N ALA A 195 -7.90 3.13 8.73
CA ALA A 195 -7.55 2.31 9.88
C ALA A 195 -8.37 1.01 9.97
N THR A 196 -9.54 0.98 9.33
CA THR A 196 -10.37 -0.23 9.28
C THR A 196 -9.79 -1.32 8.36
N CYS A 197 -8.85 -0.98 7.49
CA CYS A 197 -8.08 -1.94 6.68
C CYS A 197 -6.72 -2.30 7.30
N ALA A 198 -6.40 -1.85 8.52
CA ALA A 198 -5.13 -2.20 9.14
C ALA A 198 -4.98 -3.74 9.28
N PRO A 199 -3.75 -4.26 9.15
CA PRO A 199 -3.42 -5.64 9.52
C PRO A 199 -3.97 -6.02 10.88
N LEU A 200 -4.38 -7.27 11.02
CA LEU A 200 -4.81 -7.83 12.31
C LEU A 200 -3.56 -8.32 13.06
N ASP A 201 -3.37 -7.84 14.29
CA ASP A 201 -2.29 -8.29 15.20
C ASP A 201 -2.42 -9.78 15.62
#